data_AF-A0AAV4UEQ9-F1
#
_entry.id   AF-A0AAV4UEQ9-F1
#
_cell.length_a   1.000
_cell.length_b   1.000
_cell.length_c   1.000
_cell.angle_alpha   90.00
_cell.angle_beta   90.00
_cell.angle_gamma   90.00
#
_symmetry.space_group_name_H-M   'P 1'
#
loop_
_entity.id
_entity.type
_entity.pdbx_description
1 polymer ?
#
loop_
_entity_poly.entity_id
_entity_poly.type
_entity_poly.pdbx_seq_one_letter_code
_entity_poly.pdbx_strand_id
1 'polypeptide(L)'
;MLSFTFFLCASAIIASEGRRLASGHGDLVVRPKVQSFALSFEDSALEDPDDVLLTRIARSSQRCRIPSHHKDSEIVCKTFPSRMECVQTCVYGYTLDAGVSKTYECRDGEWSPNEPFEKCKPYEDMTVALGPGGKIKCWSNFLDQGPICEIECSPYEDKTAVQKRLYRYYAKEEWRPELPFCAKAGTGISLVAPPRNAVDGSDDSNFIDNDYD
;
A
#
# COMPACT_ATOMS: atom_id res chain seq x y z
N MET A 1 -60.22 -34.78 -10.79
CA MET A 1 -59.17 -35.78 -10.48
C MET A 1 -57.97 -35.47 -11.37
N LEU A 2 -57.02 -34.68 -10.87
CA LEU A 2 -55.81 -34.28 -11.60
C LEU A 2 -54.65 -35.12 -11.09
N SER A 3 -54.09 -35.92 -12.00
CA SER A 3 -53.00 -36.87 -11.76
C SER A 3 -51.68 -36.12 -11.73
N PHE A 4 -50.98 -36.14 -10.60
CA PHE A 4 -49.65 -35.56 -10.44
C PHE A 4 -48.60 -36.66 -10.64
N THR A 5 -47.87 -36.58 -11.74
CA THR A 5 -46.75 -37.47 -12.07
C THR A 5 -45.49 -36.94 -11.40
N PHE A 6 -44.96 -37.71 -10.44
CA PHE A 6 -43.67 -37.46 -9.79
C PHE A 6 -42.52 -37.78 -10.76
N PHE A 7 -41.70 -36.78 -11.09
CA PHE A 7 -40.41 -36.98 -11.74
C PHE A 7 -39.32 -37.12 -10.67
N LEU A 8 -38.77 -38.34 -10.54
CA LEU A 8 -37.58 -38.65 -9.74
C LEU A 8 -36.33 -38.25 -10.54
N CYS A 9 -35.68 -37.15 -10.17
CA CYS A 9 -34.33 -36.82 -10.65
C CYS A 9 -33.30 -37.63 -9.85
N ALA A 10 -32.77 -38.70 -10.46
CA ALA A 10 -31.60 -39.39 -9.98
C ALA A 10 -30.35 -38.51 -10.21
N SER A 11 -29.67 -38.12 -9.13
CA SER A 11 -28.40 -37.40 -9.21
C SER A 11 -27.26 -38.43 -9.27
N ALA A 12 -26.55 -38.47 -10.39
CA ALA A 12 -25.34 -39.26 -10.54
C ALA A 12 -24.16 -38.54 -9.88
N ILE A 13 -23.53 -39.18 -8.90
CA ILE A 13 -22.29 -38.72 -8.28
C ILE A 13 -21.13 -39.22 -9.15
N ILE A 14 -20.51 -38.33 -9.92
CA ILE A 14 -19.26 -38.61 -10.62
C ILE A 14 -18.11 -38.24 -9.68
N ALA A 15 -17.50 -39.25 -9.08
CA ALA A 15 -16.24 -39.11 -8.35
C ALA A 15 -15.10 -39.07 -9.37
N SER A 16 -14.56 -37.88 -9.64
CA SER A 16 -13.32 -37.74 -10.41
C SER A 16 -12.12 -37.80 -9.47
N GLU A 17 -11.38 -38.90 -9.52
CA GLU A 17 -10.04 -39.00 -8.93
C GLU A 17 -9.08 -38.06 -9.66
N GLY A 18 -8.80 -36.92 -9.04
CA GLY A 18 -7.75 -36.00 -9.47
C GLY A 18 -6.37 -36.60 -9.20
N ARG A 19 -5.76 -37.15 -10.24
CA ARG A 19 -4.33 -37.50 -10.28
C ARG A 19 -3.47 -36.31 -9.88
N ARG A 20 -2.67 -36.49 -8.82
CA ARG A 20 -1.54 -35.60 -8.50
C ARG A 20 -0.44 -35.81 -9.55
N LEU A 21 -0.34 -34.89 -10.49
CA LEU A 21 0.89 -34.69 -11.26
C LEU A 21 1.73 -33.64 -10.55
N ALA A 22 2.83 -34.10 -9.95
CA ALA A 22 3.93 -33.26 -9.54
C ALA A 22 4.58 -32.69 -10.80
N SER A 23 4.31 -31.42 -11.11
CA SER A 23 5.09 -30.65 -12.06
C SER A 23 5.84 -29.58 -11.29
N GLY A 24 7.12 -29.84 -11.06
CA GLY A 24 8.05 -28.83 -10.57
C GLY A 24 8.31 -27.82 -11.67
N HIS A 25 7.72 -26.64 -11.53
CA HIS A 25 8.28 -25.39 -12.04
C HIS A 25 8.28 -24.43 -10.86
N GLY A 26 9.45 -24.28 -10.25
CA GLY A 26 9.68 -23.26 -9.25
C GLY A 26 9.63 -21.91 -9.95
N ASP A 27 8.47 -21.26 -9.88
CA ASP A 27 8.38 -19.84 -10.18
C ASP A 27 9.31 -19.10 -9.21
N LEU A 28 10.41 -18.63 -9.78
CA LEU A 28 11.30 -17.68 -9.15
C LEU A 28 10.50 -16.39 -8.96
N VAL A 29 9.82 -16.29 -7.82
CA VAL A 29 9.23 -15.03 -7.35
C VAL A 29 10.40 -14.10 -7.05
N VAL A 30 10.80 -13.33 -8.05
CA VAL A 30 11.70 -12.19 -7.88
C VAL A 30 10.92 -11.17 -7.08
N ARG A 31 11.05 -11.23 -5.75
CA ARG A 31 10.67 -10.11 -4.90
C ARG A 31 11.67 -9.00 -5.19
N PRO A 32 11.27 -7.84 -5.74
CA PRO A 32 12.16 -6.69 -5.76
C PRO A 32 12.56 -6.42 -4.31
N LYS A 33 13.85 -6.57 -4.04
CA LYS A 33 14.45 -6.24 -2.76
C LYS A 33 14.48 -4.72 -2.70
N VAL A 34 13.34 -4.10 -2.36
CA VAL A 34 13.32 -2.70 -1.97
C VAL A 34 14.11 -2.62 -0.68
N GLN A 35 15.40 -2.34 -0.80
CA GLN A 35 16.21 -1.90 0.31
C GLN A 35 15.62 -0.56 0.75
N SER A 36 14.87 -0.57 1.84
CA SER A 36 14.78 0.63 2.66
C SER A 36 16.20 0.95 3.08
N PHE A 37 16.76 2.02 2.53
CA PHE A 37 18.06 2.52 2.94
C PHE A 37 17.90 3.09 4.36
N ALA A 38 18.01 2.23 5.37
CA ALA A 38 18.74 2.65 6.55
C ALA A 38 20.17 2.89 6.04
N LEU A 39 20.62 4.14 6.07
CA LEU A 39 21.99 4.52 5.68
C LEU A 39 23.00 3.77 6.56
N SER A 40 23.35 2.55 6.21
CA SER A 40 24.56 1.88 6.67
C SER A 40 25.65 2.27 5.69
N PHE A 41 26.59 3.09 6.16
CA PHE A 41 27.83 3.38 5.45
C PHE A 41 28.58 2.06 5.26
N GLU A 42 28.68 1.58 4.02
CA GLU A 42 29.63 0.53 3.67
C GLU A 42 30.99 1.18 3.44
N ASP A 43 31.92 0.85 4.33
CA ASP A 43 33.31 1.25 4.31
C ASP A 43 34.02 0.37 3.27
N SER A 44 34.11 0.86 2.04
CA SER A 44 34.80 0.17 0.95
C SER A 44 36.31 0.22 1.18
N ALA A 45 36.84 -0.82 1.83
CA ALA A 45 38.26 -1.08 1.94
C ALA A 45 38.81 -1.57 0.58
N LEU A 46 39.40 -0.66 -0.18
CA LEU A 46 40.39 -0.96 -1.21
C LEU A 46 41.64 -0.17 -0.87
N GLU A 47 42.65 -0.90 -0.42
CA GLU A 47 43.96 -0.38 -0.02
C GLU A 47 44.73 0.05 -1.26
N ASP A 48 44.95 1.36 -1.42
CA ASP A 48 45.98 1.93 -2.29
C ASP A 48 46.83 2.89 -1.43
N PRO A 49 48.09 2.55 -1.11
CA PRO A 49 48.91 3.30 -0.18
C PRO A 49 49.79 4.29 -0.96
N ASP A 50 49.26 5.45 -1.33
CA ASP A 50 50.09 6.66 -1.54
C ASP A 50 49.22 7.94 -1.48
N ASP A 51 49.43 8.70 -0.40
CA ASP A 51 49.08 10.12 -0.20
C ASP A 51 47.68 10.61 -0.61
N VAL A 52 46.64 10.01 -0.01
CA VAL A 52 45.36 10.70 0.15
C VAL A 52 45.44 11.55 1.41
N LEU A 53 45.65 12.85 1.25
CA LEU A 53 45.34 13.87 2.25
C LEU A 53 43.88 13.69 2.69
N LEU A 54 43.67 12.88 3.74
CA LEU A 54 42.42 12.73 4.46
C LEU A 54 42.13 14.04 5.16
N THR A 55 41.71 15.01 4.36
CA THR A 55 41.12 16.24 4.82
C THR A 55 39.90 15.79 5.60
N ARG A 56 40.00 15.82 6.92
CA ARG A 56 38.94 15.50 7.86
C ARG A 56 37.74 16.35 7.43
N ILE A 57 36.83 15.76 6.66
CA ILE A 57 35.61 16.43 6.22
C ILE A 57 34.92 16.83 7.52
N ALA A 58 35.02 18.12 7.85
CA ALA A 58 34.38 18.69 9.01
C ALA A 58 32.93 18.25 8.89
N ARG A 59 32.45 17.49 9.89
CA ARG A 59 31.04 17.07 9.96
C ARG A 59 30.23 18.36 9.86
N SER A 60 29.74 18.66 8.65
CA SER A 60 28.91 19.84 8.41
C SER A 60 27.73 19.72 9.37
N SER A 61 27.77 20.53 10.41
CA SER A 61 26.82 20.55 11.52
C SER A 61 25.46 21.14 11.11
N GLN A 62 25.29 21.45 9.82
CA GLN A 62 24.14 22.12 9.24
C GLN A 62 23.49 21.26 8.14
N ARG A 63 23.34 19.95 8.40
CA ARG A 63 22.45 19.14 7.56
C ARG A 63 21.02 19.41 8.00
N CYS A 64 20.17 19.83 7.06
CA CYS A 64 18.75 19.97 7.33
C CYS A 64 18.21 18.67 7.94
N ARG A 65 17.37 18.81 8.97
CA ARG A 65 16.79 17.65 9.64
C ARG A 65 15.55 17.20 8.88
N ILE A 66 15.58 15.96 8.41
CA ILE A 66 14.39 15.28 7.88
C ILE A 66 13.58 14.78 9.08
N PRO A 67 12.26 15.04 9.13
CA PRO A 67 11.43 14.55 10.22
C PRO A 67 11.43 13.01 10.27
N SER A 68 11.49 12.44 11.48
CA SER A 68 11.57 10.97 11.65
C SER A 68 10.24 10.23 11.52
N HIS A 69 9.11 10.95 11.48
CA HIS A 69 7.78 10.32 11.54
C HIS A 69 6.75 11.02 10.64
N HIS A 70 6.45 10.38 9.51
CA HIS A 70 5.25 10.64 8.74
C HIS A 70 4.60 9.30 8.41
N LYS A 71 3.52 8.94 9.12
CA LYS A 71 2.81 7.67 8.87
C LYS A 71 2.07 7.69 7.54
N ASP A 72 1.62 8.89 7.14
CA ASP A 72 0.71 9.09 6.02
C ASP A 72 1.43 9.66 4.78
N SER A 73 2.77 9.60 4.76
CA SER A 73 3.56 9.98 3.58
C SER A 73 4.91 9.27 3.54
N GLU A 74 5.42 9.04 2.34
CA GLU A 74 6.79 8.64 2.08
C GLU A 74 7.64 9.88 1.74
N ILE A 75 8.86 9.97 2.29
CA ILE A 75 9.81 11.04 1.99
C ILE A 75 11.06 10.41 1.38
N VAL A 76 11.33 10.74 0.11
CA VAL A 76 12.49 10.24 -0.63
C VAL A 76 13.45 11.39 -0.90
N CYS A 77 14.70 11.29 -0.42
CA CYS A 77 15.69 12.35 -0.55
C CYS A 77 16.87 11.96 -1.43
N LYS A 78 17.29 12.88 -2.30
CA LYS A 78 18.51 12.83 -3.11
C LYS A 78 19.49 13.87 -2.56
N THR A 79 20.73 13.45 -2.26
CA THR A 79 21.76 14.35 -1.73
C THR A 79 22.76 14.70 -2.83
N PHE A 80 23.03 15.98 -3.02
CA PHE A 80 24.02 16.56 -3.94
C PHE A 80 25.11 17.28 -3.13
N PRO A 81 26.28 17.60 -3.74
CA PRO A 81 27.36 18.28 -3.02
C PRO A 81 26.98 19.62 -2.39
N SER A 82 26.09 20.39 -3.03
CA SER A 82 25.69 21.74 -2.59
C SER A 82 24.26 21.82 -2.03
N ARG A 83 23.48 20.73 -2.10
CA ARG A 83 22.05 20.74 -1.72
C ARG A 83 21.50 19.34 -1.49
N MET A 84 20.36 19.23 -0.85
CA MET A 84 19.57 18.01 -0.76
C MET A 84 18.16 18.27 -1.27
N GLU A 85 17.61 17.36 -2.05
CA GLU A 85 16.26 17.47 -2.60
C GLU A 85 15.42 16.30 -2.07
N CYS A 86 14.32 16.60 -1.38
CA CYS A 86 13.41 15.63 -0.82
C CYS A 86 12.04 15.77 -1.46
N VAL A 87 11.46 14.65 -1.89
CA VAL A 87 10.07 14.60 -2.37
C VAL A 87 9.25 13.90 -1.30
N GLN A 88 8.28 14.61 -0.75
CA GLN A 88 7.24 14.06 0.10
C GLN A 88 6.07 13.64 -0.79
N THR A 89 5.64 12.38 -0.70
CA THR A 89 4.48 11.84 -1.40
C THR A 89 3.50 11.27 -0.40
N CYS A 90 2.25 11.73 -0.41
CA CYS A 90 1.21 11.19 0.45
C CYS A 90 0.89 9.74 0.08
N VAL A 91 0.54 8.95 1.09
CA VAL A 91 0.00 7.60 0.87
C VAL A 91 -1.34 7.70 0.15
N TYR A 92 -1.74 6.62 -0.53
CA TYR A 92 -2.99 6.56 -1.28
C TYR A 92 -4.18 7.01 -0.42
N GLY A 93 -5.09 7.81 -0.97
CA GLY A 93 -6.24 8.39 -0.26
C GLY A 93 -5.92 9.58 0.67
N TYR A 94 -4.67 10.06 0.68
CA TYR A 94 -4.26 11.26 1.41
C TYR A 94 -3.67 12.33 0.48
N THR A 95 -3.77 13.60 0.88
CA THR A 95 -3.30 14.75 0.09
C THR A 95 -2.68 15.84 0.96
N LEU A 96 -1.80 16.63 0.35
CA LEU A 96 -1.37 17.95 0.84
C LEU A 96 -2.31 19.02 0.28
N ASP A 97 -2.22 20.25 0.78
CA ASP A 97 -3.00 21.36 0.24
C ASP A 97 -2.58 21.71 -1.21
N ALA A 98 -1.33 21.41 -1.58
CA ALA A 98 -0.78 21.61 -2.92
C ALA A 98 -0.96 20.41 -3.89
N GLY A 99 -1.37 19.24 -3.40
CA GLY A 99 -1.49 18.02 -4.21
C GLY A 99 -1.02 16.75 -3.49
N VAL A 100 -0.77 15.68 -4.24
CA VAL A 100 -0.33 14.38 -3.68
C VAL A 100 1.16 14.34 -3.32
N SER A 101 1.96 15.29 -3.82
CA SER A 101 3.38 15.39 -3.53
C SER A 101 3.86 16.83 -3.43
N LYS A 102 4.95 17.04 -2.70
CA LYS A 102 5.64 18.33 -2.55
C LYS A 102 7.14 18.12 -2.48
N THR A 103 7.88 18.94 -3.23
CA THR A 103 9.34 18.91 -3.26
C THR A 103 9.91 19.96 -2.30
N TYR A 104 10.91 19.56 -1.53
CA TYR A 104 11.67 20.38 -0.61
C TYR A 104 13.14 20.35 -1.01
N GLU A 105 13.79 21.49 -0.96
CA GLU A 105 15.21 21.65 -1.27
C GLU A 105 15.94 22.22 -0.06
N CYS A 106 16.91 21.49 0.49
CA CYS A 106 17.79 21.96 1.55
C CYS A 106 19.06 22.56 0.96
N ARG A 107 19.37 23.82 1.28
CA ARG A 107 20.66 24.48 1.01
C ARG A 107 21.15 25.15 2.28
N ASP A 108 22.44 25.00 2.58
CA ASP A 108 23.08 25.65 3.72
C ASP A 108 22.37 25.45 5.08
N GLY A 109 21.69 24.31 5.24
CA GLY A 109 20.93 23.99 6.46
C GLY A 109 19.50 24.53 6.51
N GLU A 110 19.03 25.20 5.46
CA GLU A 110 17.68 25.75 5.33
C GLU A 110 16.87 24.98 4.27
N TRP A 111 15.63 24.63 4.62
CA TRP A 111 14.67 24.03 3.69
C TRP A 111 13.99 25.12 2.86
N SER A 112 13.80 24.86 1.57
CA SER A 112 13.01 25.65 0.62
C SER A 112 11.91 24.75 0.03
N PRO A 113 10.62 25.07 0.21
CA PRO A 113 10.14 26.24 0.93
C PRO A 113 10.44 26.17 2.44
N ASN A 114 10.49 27.33 3.10
CA ASN A 114 10.83 27.45 4.52
C ASN A 114 9.76 26.84 5.46
N GLU A 115 8.66 26.32 4.91
CA GLU A 115 7.64 25.63 5.68
C GLU A 115 8.12 24.25 6.14
N PRO A 116 7.68 23.79 7.32
CA PRO A 116 7.91 22.41 7.73
C PRO A 116 7.19 21.44 6.78
N PHE A 117 7.66 20.19 6.76
CA PHE A 117 6.96 19.10 6.08
C PHE A 117 5.51 19.02 6.55
N GLU A 118 4.59 19.21 5.63
CA GLU A 118 3.16 19.22 5.91
C GLU A 118 2.65 17.82 6.28
N LYS A 119 1.56 17.76 7.05
CA LYS A 119 0.87 16.49 7.31
C LYS A 119 -0.12 16.24 6.17
N CYS A 120 -0.05 15.06 5.57
CA CYS A 120 -1.07 14.63 4.62
C CYS A 120 -2.42 14.46 5.35
N LYS A 121 -3.50 14.88 4.70
CA LYS A 121 -4.87 14.79 5.21
C LYS A 121 -5.66 13.80 4.35
N PRO A 122 -6.55 12.98 4.94
CA PRO A 122 -7.34 12.03 4.17
C PRO A 122 -8.37 12.75 3.31
N TYR A 123 -8.47 12.39 2.03
CA TYR A 123 -9.56 12.82 1.15
C TYR A 123 -10.51 11.66 0.79
N GLU A 124 -10.15 10.43 1.16
CA GLU A 124 -10.94 9.22 0.95
C GLU A 124 -11.00 8.38 2.24
N ASP A 125 -12.19 7.91 2.65
CA ASP A 125 -12.36 7.07 3.85
C ASP A 125 -12.24 5.58 3.49
N MET A 126 -11.00 5.09 3.49
CA MET A 126 -10.69 3.68 3.23
C MET A 126 -10.54 2.88 4.53
N THR A 127 -11.13 3.34 5.61
CA THR A 127 -11.06 2.62 6.88
C THR A 127 -12.15 1.55 6.96
N VAL A 128 -12.01 0.62 7.91
CA VAL A 128 -13.02 -0.41 8.18
C VAL A 128 -13.40 -0.34 9.65
N ALA A 129 -14.67 -0.10 9.92
CA ALA A 129 -15.25 -0.22 11.25
C ALA A 129 -15.61 -1.68 11.53
N LEU A 130 -15.15 -2.20 12.66
CA LEU A 130 -15.40 -3.58 13.07
C LEU A 130 -16.57 -3.65 14.06
N GLY A 131 -17.52 -4.53 13.78
CA GLY A 131 -18.64 -4.86 14.66
C GLY A 131 -18.29 -5.99 15.64
N PRO A 132 -19.29 -6.44 16.43
CA PRO A 132 -19.12 -7.51 17.42
C PRO A 132 -18.58 -8.81 16.80
N GLY A 133 -17.69 -9.49 17.52
CA GLY A 133 -17.13 -10.78 17.11
C GLY A 133 -16.13 -10.73 15.95
N GLY A 134 -15.85 -9.54 15.40
CA GLY A 134 -14.85 -9.36 14.35
C GLY A 134 -13.43 -9.29 14.88
N LYS A 135 -12.47 -9.71 14.05
CA LYS A 135 -11.03 -9.44 14.19
C LYS A 135 -10.50 -8.88 12.88
N ILE A 136 -9.62 -7.89 12.95
CA ILE A 136 -9.06 -7.24 11.77
C ILE A 136 -7.56 -6.99 11.92
N LYS A 137 -6.82 -7.17 10.84
CA LYS A 137 -5.43 -6.73 10.69
C LYS A 137 -5.28 -6.06 9.33
N CYS A 138 -4.98 -4.77 9.32
CA CYS A 138 -4.80 -4.02 8.08
C CYS A 138 -3.33 -3.67 7.82
N TRP A 139 -2.95 -3.71 6.56
CA TRP A 139 -1.72 -3.15 6.02
C TRP A 139 -2.09 -1.94 5.17
N SER A 140 -1.38 -0.84 5.38
CA SER A 140 -1.64 0.47 4.75
C SER A 140 -0.30 1.12 4.39
N ASN A 141 -0.33 2.38 3.99
CA ASN A 141 0.83 3.17 3.55
C ASN A 141 1.39 2.76 2.19
N PHE A 142 0.54 2.24 1.32
CA PHE A 142 0.89 2.07 -0.09
C PHE A 142 0.72 3.40 -0.82
N LEU A 143 1.56 3.67 -1.82
CA LEU A 143 1.46 4.88 -2.64
C LEU A 143 0.49 4.72 -3.80
N ASP A 144 0.33 3.50 -4.30
CA ASP A 144 -0.32 3.15 -5.56
C ASP A 144 -1.67 2.45 -5.39
N GLN A 145 -2.00 2.00 -4.18
CA GLN A 145 -3.23 1.25 -3.91
C GLN A 145 -3.78 1.52 -2.51
N GLY A 146 -5.05 1.20 -2.32
CA GLY A 146 -5.70 1.27 -1.02
C GLY A 146 -5.18 0.21 -0.02
N PRO A 147 -5.65 0.27 1.23
CA PRO A 147 -5.28 -0.70 2.26
C PRO A 147 -5.76 -2.11 1.93
N ILE A 148 -5.06 -3.07 2.53
CA ILE A 148 -5.41 -4.50 2.50
C ILE A 148 -5.71 -4.92 3.94
N CYS A 149 -6.88 -5.51 4.18
CA CYS A 149 -7.29 -5.95 5.50
C CYS A 149 -7.56 -7.46 5.52
N GLU A 150 -7.01 -8.15 6.52
CA GLU A 150 -7.37 -9.51 6.87
C GLU A 150 -8.48 -9.45 7.93
N ILE A 151 -9.67 -9.96 7.60
CA ILE A 151 -10.86 -9.91 8.46
C ILE A 151 -11.37 -11.32 8.73
N GLU A 152 -11.75 -11.57 9.99
CA GLU A 152 -12.37 -12.80 10.48
C GLU A 152 -13.59 -12.44 11.33
N CYS A 153 -14.72 -13.13 11.15
CA CYS A 153 -15.93 -12.92 11.96
C CYS A 153 -16.27 -14.18 12.74
N SER A 154 -16.39 -14.05 14.05
CA SER A 154 -16.98 -15.08 14.91
C SER A 154 -18.48 -15.22 14.62
N PRO A 155 -19.11 -16.38 14.90
CA PRO A 155 -20.56 -16.52 14.73
C PRO A 155 -21.29 -15.54 15.66
N TYR A 156 -22.31 -14.87 15.15
CA TYR A 156 -23.07 -13.84 15.87
C TYR A 156 -24.53 -13.88 15.44
N GLU A 157 -25.43 -14.04 16.41
CA GLU A 157 -26.88 -14.22 16.18
C GLU A 157 -27.19 -15.35 15.18
N ASP A 158 -27.79 -15.02 14.04
CA ASP A 158 -28.15 -15.94 12.96
C ASP A 158 -27.04 -16.10 11.89
N LYS A 159 -25.91 -15.42 12.07
CA LYS A 159 -24.82 -15.37 11.09
C LYS A 159 -23.73 -16.37 11.40
N THR A 160 -23.35 -17.13 10.37
CA THR A 160 -22.28 -18.13 10.46
C THR A 160 -20.91 -17.46 10.54
N ALA A 161 -19.94 -18.16 11.13
CA ALA A 161 -18.58 -17.68 11.22
C ALA A 161 -17.99 -17.46 9.82
N VAL A 162 -17.32 -16.33 9.60
CA VAL A 162 -16.57 -16.04 8.39
C VAL A 162 -15.11 -16.29 8.68
N GLN A 163 -14.54 -17.29 7.99
CA GLN A 163 -13.11 -17.57 8.09
C GLN A 163 -12.30 -16.36 7.64
N LYS A 164 -11.11 -16.25 8.23
CA LYS A 164 -10.10 -15.25 7.90
C LYS A 164 -9.90 -15.13 6.39
N ARG A 165 -10.12 -13.94 5.84
CA ARG A 165 -9.97 -13.63 4.41
C ARG A 165 -9.35 -12.25 4.19
N LEU A 166 -8.69 -12.07 3.05
CA LEU A 166 -8.14 -10.78 2.61
C LEU A 166 -9.17 -9.96 1.83
N TYR A 167 -9.23 -8.68 2.16
CA TYR A 167 -10.09 -7.65 1.60
C TYR A 167 -9.21 -6.51 1.11
N ARG A 168 -9.42 -6.06 -0.12
CA ARG A 168 -8.64 -5.00 -0.74
C ARG A 168 -9.56 -3.83 -1.04
N TYR A 169 -9.10 -2.63 -0.74
CA TYR A 169 -9.78 -1.42 -1.15
C TYR A 169 -9.38 -1.05 -2.57
N TYR A 170 -10.38 -0.85 -3.42
CA TYR A 170 -10.24 -0.28 -4.75
C TYR A 170 -10.86 1.11 -4.76
N ALA A 171 -10.40 1.97 -5.68
CA ALA A 171 -10.92 3.33 -5.84
C ALA A 171 -12.47 3.35 -5.89
N LYS A 172 -13.09 4.45 -5.42
CA LYS A 172 -14.55 4.65 -5.36
C LYS A 172 -15.27 3.83 -4.29
N GLU A 173 -14.66 3.70 -3.11
CA GLU A 173 -15.27 3.11 -1.91
C GLU A 173 -15.59 1.61 -2.03
N GLU A 174 -14.94 0.89 -2.95
CA GLU A 174 -15.27 -0.50 -3.22
C GLU A 174 -14.26 -1.46 -2.58
N TRP A 175 -14.69 -2.14 -1.51
CA TRP A 175 -13.96 -3.26 -0.94
C TRP A 175 -14.24 -4.54 -1.73
N ARG A 176 -13.18 -5.23 -2.16
CA ARG A 176 -13.30 -6.54 -2.80
C ARG A 176 -12.51 -7.63 -2.07
N PRO A 177 -13.13 -8.78 -1.76
CA PRO A 177 -14.59 -9.05 -1.90
C PRO A 177 -15.42 -8.15 -0.98
N GLU A 178 -16.74 -8.15 -1.11
CA GLU A 178 -17.63 -7.38 -0.22
C GLU A 178 -17.36 -7.70 1.25
N LEU A 179 -17.35 -6.66 2.09
CA LEU A 179 -17.05 -6.80 3.51
C LEU A 179 -18.04 -7.74 4.21
N PRO A 180 -17.57 -8.58 5.15
CA PRO A 180 -18.43 -9.50 5.86
C PRO A 180 -19.33 -8.76 6.85
N PHE A 181 -20.36 -9.41 7.37
CA PHE A 181 -21.35 -8.79 8.26
C PHE A 181 -20.78 -8.11 9.52
N CYS A 182 -19.59 -8.52 9.98
CA CYS A 182 -18.94 -7.95 11.15
C CYS A 182 -18.04 -6.74 10.80
N ALA A 183 -18.06 -6.27 9.56
CA ALA A 183 -17.26 -5.13 9.11
C ALA A 183 -18.13 -4.17 8.29
N LYS A 184 -17.84 -2.87 8.39
CA LYS A 184 -18.46 -1.82 7.59
C LYS A 184 -17.37 -0.92 7.03
N ALA A 185 -17.55 -0.49 5.79
CA ALA A 185 -16.66 0.49 5.17
C ALA A 185 -16.83 1.85 5.87
N GLY A 186 -15.71 2.55 6.06
CA GLY A 186 -15.64 3.85 6.68
C GLY A 186 -15.73 3.83 8.21
N THR A 187 -15.07 4.81 8.82
CA THR A 187 -15.19 5.11 10.26
C THR A 187 -15.75 6.51 10.47
N GLY A 188 -16.07 7.24 9.39
CA GLY A 188 -16.60 8.59 9.44
C GLY A 188 -15.52 9.62 9.75
N ILE A 189 -14.29 9.39 9.26
CA ILE A 189 -13.21 10.37 9.39
C ILE A 189 -13.56 11.66 8.63
N SER A 190 -13.05 12.79 9.10
CA SER A 190 -13.23 14.06 8.41
C SER A 190 -12.36 14.08 7.16
N LEU A 191 -13.01 14.12 5.99
CA LEU A 191 -12.34 14.19 4.70
C LEU A 191 -12.09 15.65 4.27
N VAL A 192 -10.97 15.88 3.59
CA VAL A 192 -10.71 17.12 2.84
C VAL A 192 -11.12 16.97 1.38
N ALA A 193 -11.18 18.08 0.65
CA ALA A 193 -11.43 18.05 -0.78
C ALA A 193 -10.33 17.26 -1.51
N PRO A 194 -10.67 16.43 -2.52
CA PRO A 194 -9.69 15.75 -3.35
C PRO A 194 -8.74 16.74 -4.04
N PRO A 195 -7.46 16.40 -4.22
CA PRO A 195 -6.55 17.28 -4.95
C PRO A 195 -6.95 17.36 -6.42
N ARG A 196 -6.74 18.52 -7.04
CA ARG A 196 -7.08 18.74 -8.47
C ARG A 196 -6.36 17.79 -9.43
N ASN A 197 -5.23 17.25 -8.98
CA ASN A 197 -4.38 16.34 -9.74
C ASN A 197 -4.44 14.89 -9.21
N ALA A 198 -5.42 14.54 -8.37
CA ALA A 198 -5.75 13.13 -8.21
C ALA A 198 -6.28 12.68 -9.57
N VAL A 199 -5.37 12.17 -10.41
CA VAL A 199 -5.70 11.53 -11.67
C VAL A 199 -6.68 10.44 -11.29
N ASP A 200 -7.95 10.65 -11.63
CA ASP A 200 -8.97 9.61 -11.55
C ASP A 200 -8.36 8.46 -12.35
N GLY A 201 -7.99 7.37 -11.69
CA GLY A 201 -7.27 6.23 -12.29
C GLY A 201 -8.06 5.53 -13.39
N SER A 202 -9.14 6.15 -13.88
CA SER A 202 -9.85 5.84 -15.12
C SER A 202 -9.09 6.35 -16.36
N ASP A 203 -7.77 6.17 -16.40
CA ASP A 203 -7.14 5.99 -17.70
C ASP A 203 -7.55 4.56 -18.13
N ASP A 204 -8.74 4.47 -18.73
CA ASP A 204 -9.29 3.31 -19.44
C ASP A 204 -8.44 3.00 -20.69
N SER A 205 -7.11 3.11 -20.59
CA SER A 205 -6.18 2.74 -21.65
C SER A 205 -6.00 1.22 -21.62
N ASN A 206 -6.96 0.52 -22.24
CA ASN A 206 -6.77 -0.73 -22.95
C ASN A 206 -5.73 -1.69 -22.33
N PHE A 207 -6.09 -2.36 -21.23
CA PHE A 207 -5.49 -3.67 -20.97
C PHE A 207 -6.06 -4.61 -22.04
N ILE A 208 -5.38 -4.71 -23.17
CA ILE A 208 -5.65 -5.72 -24.19
C ILE A 208 -5.41 -7.06 -23.50
N ASP A 209 -6.51 -7.75 -23.17
CA ASP A 209 -6.49 -9.18 -22.88
C ASP A 209 -5.92 -9.87 -24.12
N ASN A 210 -4.62 -10.14 -24.11
CA ASN A 210 -4.04 -11.13 -25.00
C ASN A 210 -4.44 -12.50 -24.45
N ASP A 211 -5.63 -12.93 -24.83
CA ASP A 211 -5.99 -14.34 -24.88
C ASP A 211 -4.96 -15.04 -25.76
N TYR A 212 -4.04 -15.78 -25.13
CA TYR A 212 -3.24 -16.79 -25.79
C TYR A 212 -4.03 -18.10 -25.73
N ASP A 213 -4.56 -18.50 -26.89
CA ASP A 213 -5.01 -19.87 -27.21
C ASP A 213 -3.86 -20.89 -27.08
#